data_AF-A0AAD1D9H0-F1
#
_entry.id   AF-A0AAD1D9H0-F1
#
_cell.length_a   1.000
_cell.length_b   1.000
_cell.length_c   1.000
_cell.angle_alpha   90.00
_cell.angle_beta   90.00
_cell.angle_gamma   90.00
#
_symmetry.space_group_name_H-M   'P 1'
#
loop_
_entity.id
_entity.type
_entity.pdbx_description
1 polymer ?
#
loop_
_entity_poly.entity_id
_entity_poly.type
_entity_poly.pdbx_seq_one_letter_code
_entity_poly.pdbx_strand_id
1 'polypeptide(L)'
;MIRSLGSAGLALVTLGTGLGLYLVSYSVGAERSGIAKLERQIATDRRDIRALEAELRVRSNLPQLERWNASALALNAPKAGQILESEVQLASLVRPHQPDALPADVRLANVELPAPAPAPREVQVASLEQAAKPRLPVLRERPDTGLFSASFVAEIDAAADDERASLTRVSLR
;
A
#
# COMPACT_ATOMS: atom_id res chain seq x y z
N MET A 1 -50.29 35.60 -41.47
CA MET A 1 -48.87 35.62 -41.05
C MET A 1 -48.66 35.61 -39.53
N ILE A 2 -49.56 36.16 -38.70
CA ILE A 2 -49.37 36.23 -37.23
C ILE A 2 -49.41 34.83 -36.55
N ARG A 3 -50.17 33.87 -37.10
CA ARG A 3 -50.31 32.51 -36.53
C ARG A 3 -49.07 31.62 -36.66
N SER A 4 -48.24 31.82 -37.70
CA SER A 4 -46.99 31.06 -37.90
C SER A 4 -45.87 31.54 -36.99
N LEU A 5 -45.91 32.80 -36.55
CA LEU A 5 -44.95 33.35 -35.57
C LEU A 5 -45.12 32.69 -34.20
N GLY A 6 -46.38 32.44 -33.77
CA GLY A 6 -46.66 31.75 -32.52
C GLY A 6 -46.22 30.29 -32.50
N SER A 7 -46.44 29.55 -33.60
CA SER A 7 -45.97 28.16 -33.72
C SER A 7 -44.44 28.06 -33.82
N ALA A 8 -43.78 29.04 -34.44
CA ALA A 8 -42.33 29.09 -34.50
C ALA A 8 -41.70 29.29 -33.10
N GLY A 9 -42.31 30.12 -32.25
CA GLY A 9 -41.87 30.28 -30.84
C GLY A 9 -41.99 28.98 -30.05
N LEU A 10 -43.10 28.26 -30.18
CA LEU A 10 -43.33 26.98 -29.49
C LEU A 10 -42.35 25.89 -29.96
N ALA A 11 -42.07 25.85 -31.27
CA ALA A 11 -41.05 24.96 -31.83
C ALA A 11 -39.64 25.25 -31.27
N LEU A 12 -39.30 26.53 -31.07
CA LEU A 12 -37.98 26.92 -30.56
C LEU A 12 -37.83 26.59 -29.06
N VAL A 13 -38.89 26.78 -28.26
CA VAL A 13 -38.90 26.38 -26.84
C VAL A 13 -38.76 24.87 -26.72
N THR A 14 -39.55 24.09 -27.47
CA THR A 14 -39.49 22.62 -27.40
C THR A 14 -38.13 22.06 -27.84
N LEU A 15 -37.54 22.62 -28.90
CA LEU A 15 -36.18 22.28 -29.32
C LEU A 15 -35.15 22.61 -28.23
N GLY A 16 -35.25 23.81 -27.63
CA GLY A 16 -34.37 24.24 -26.55
C GLY A 16 -34.48 23.34 -25.31
N THR A 17 -35.70 22.99 -24.90
CA THR A 17 -35.93 22.05 -23.79
C THR A 17 -35.37 20.66 -24.12
N GLY A 18 -35.60 20.15 -25.34
CA GLY A 18 -35.05 18.86 -25.77
C GLY A 18 -33.52 18.84 -25.71
N LEU A 19 -32.88 19.91 -26.17
CA LEU A 19 -31.41 20.04 -26.12
C LEU A 19 -30.89 20.15 -24.68
N GLY A 20 -31.59 20.89 -23.80
CA GLY A 20 -31.24 20.99 -22.38
C GLY A 20 -31.29 19.63 -21.68
N LEU A 21 -32.37 18.87 -21.89
CA LEU A 21 -32.51 17.51 -21.33
C LEU A 21 -31.45 16.54 -21.87
N TYR A 22 -31.07 16.68 -23.14
CA TYR A 22 -30.00 15.89 -23.74
C TYR A 22 -28.65 16.16 -23.07
N LEU A 23 -28.28 17.44 -22.88
CA LEU A 23 -27.02 17.82 -22.23
C LEU A 23 -26.96 17.32 -20.78
N VAL A 24 -28.05 17.46 -20.02
CA VAL A 24 -28.12 16.94 -18.65
C VAL A 24 -27.94 15.41 -18.63
N SER A 25 -28.62 14.69 -19.52
CA SER A 25 -28.50 13.22 -19.61
C SER A 25 -27.08 12.78 -19.99
N TYR A 26 -26.44 13.52 -20.88
CA TYR A 26 -25.06 13.29 -21.28
C TYR A 26 -24.09 13.51 -20.12
N SER A 27 -24.24 14.59 -19.34
CA SER A 27 -23.40 14.87 -18.16
C SER A 27 -23.51 13.76 -17.11
N VAL A 28 -24.71 13.25 -16.85
CA VAL A 28 -24.92 12.11 -15.94
C VAL A 28 -24.20 10.86 -16.44
N GLY A 29 -24.18 10.63 -17.76
CA GLY A 29 -23.41 9.54 -18.36
C GLY A 29 -21.89 9.71 -18.15
N ALA A 30 -21.38 10.92 -18.35
CA ALA A 30 -19.98 11.26 -18.12
C ALA A 30 -19.60 11.07 -16.64
N GLU A 31 -20.41 11.55 -15.69
CA GLU A 31 -20.19 11.39 -14.26
C GLU A 31 -20.17 9.92 -13.83
N ARG A 32 -21.15 9.12 -14.30
CA ARG A 32 -21.18 7.66 -14.04
C ARG A 32 -19.92 6.97 -14.53
N SER A 33 -19.40 7.37 -15.69
CA SER A 33 -18.14 6.84 -16.22
C SER A 33 -16.94 7.24 -15.35
N GLY A 34 -16.94 8.45 -14.79
CA GLY A 34 -15.94 8.95 -13.85
C GLY A 34 -15.94 8.15 -12.54
N ILE A 35 -17.12 7.89 -11.97
CA ILE A 35 -17.28 7.06 -10.77
C ILE A 35 -16.77 5.65 -11.02
N ALA A 36 -17.17 5.02 -12.13
CA ALA A 36 -16.72 3.66 -12.46
C ALA A 36 -15.19 3.57 -12.62
N LYS A 37 -14.55 4.62 -13.12
CA LYS A 37 -13.08 4.70 -13.20
C LYS A 37 -12.45 4.80 -11.81
N LEU A 38 -13.00 5.65 -10.94
CA LEU A 38 -12.50 5.82 -9.57
C LEU A 38 -12.66 4.53 -8.74
N GLU A 39 -13.79 3.84 -8.87
CA GLU A 39 -14.01 2.55 -8.19
C GLU A 39 -12.97 1.50 -8.59
N ARG A 40 -12.63 1.41 -9.88
CA ARG A 40 -11.55 0.52 -10.37
C ARG A 40 -10.19 0.92 -9.81
N GLN A 41 -9.93 2.21 -9.68
CA GLN A 41 -8.70 2.71 -9.08
C GLN A 41 -8.63 2.33 -7.60
N ILE A 42 -9.68 2.59 -6.82
CA ILE A 42 -9.78 2.20 -5.41
C ILE A 42 -9.57 0.69 -5.25
N ALA A 43 -10.17 -0.13 -6.11
CA ALA A 43 -10.01 -1.58 -6.06
C ALA A 43 -8.56 -2.03 -6.36
N THR A 44 -7.81 -1.26 -7.14
CA THR A 44 -6.40 -1.51 -7.44
C THR A 44 -5.52 -1.05 -6.29
N ASP A 45 -5.71 0.18 -5.82
CA ASP A 45 -4.96 0.75 -4.70
C ASP A 45 -5.11 -0.11 -3.43
N ARG A 46 -6.32 -0.64 -3.17
CA ARG A 46 -6.56 -1.57 -2.05
C ARG A 46 -5.80 -2.90 -2.19
N ARG A 47 -5.58 -3.39 -3.40
CA ARG A 47 -4.77 -4.61 -3.63
C ARG A 47 -3.30 -4.32 -3.37
N ASP A 48 -2.82 -3.16 -3.81
CA ASP A 48 -1.44 -2.74 -3.63
C ASP A 48 -1.13 -2.54 -2.15
N ILE A 49 -2.02 -1.87 -1.40
CA ILE A 49 -1.88 -1.70 0.06
C ILE A 49 -1.75 -3.06 0.76
N ARG A 50 -2.60 -4.03 0.43
CA ARG A 50 -2.52 -5.37 1.02
C ARG A 50 -1.19 -6.07 0.70
N ALA A 51 -0.66 -5.89 -0.51
CA ALA A 51 0.64 -6.44 -0.88
C ALA A 51 1.78 -5.77 -0.09
N LEU A 52 1.75 -4.44 0.02
CA LEU A 52 2.71 -3.65 0.80
C LEU A 52 2.69 -4.03 2.28
N GLU A 53 1.50 -4.22 2.86
CA GLU A 53 1.34 -4.66 4.25
C GLU A 53 1.88 -6.08 4.47
N ALA A 54 1.67 -6.99 3.51
CA ALA A 54 2.20 -8.35 3.59
C ALA A 54 3.73 -8.33 3.58
N GLU A 55 4.34 -7.54 2.69
CA GLU A 55 5.79 -7.37 2.65
C GLU A 55 6.33 -6.76 3.94
N LEU A 56 5.69 -5.70 4.45
CA LEU A 56 6.09 -5.05 5.69
C LEU A 56 5.94 -5.97 6.90
N ARG A 57 4.89 -6.81 6.94
CA ARG A 57 4.71 -7.81 7.99
C ARG A 57 5.86 -8.81 8.02
N VAL A 58 6.31 -9.28 6.85
CA VAL A 58 7.47 -10.17 6.76
C VAL A 58 8.74 -9.45 7.24
N ARG A 59 8.97 -8.21 6.79
CA ARG A 59 10.16 -7.43 7.18
C ARG A 59 10.18 -7.05 8.67
N SER A 60 9.01 -6.80 9.28
CA SER A 60 8.91 -6.45 10.70
C SER A 60 8.92 -7.67 11.64
N ASN A 61 8.77 -8.88 11.11
CA ASN A 61 8.81 -10.11 11.90
C ASN A 61 10.25 -10.53 12.28
N LEU A 62 11.27 -10.17 11.48
CA LEU A 62 12.66 -10.56 11.76
C LEU A 62 13.17 -10.10 13.14
N PRO A 63 13.04 -8.81 13.54
CA PRO A 63 13.46 -8.38 14.87
C PRO A 63 12.67 -9.02 16.02
N GLN A 64 11.44 -9.46 15.76
CA GLN A 64 10.63 -10.18 16.75
C GLN A 64 11.13 -11.61 16.94
N LEU A 65 11.41 -12.31 15.84
CA LEU A 65 12.02 -13.64 15.88
C LEU A 65 13.39 -13.61 16.56
N GLU A 66 14.20 -12.58 16.31
CA GLU A 66 15.50 -12.43 16.98
C GLU A 66 15.33 -12.22 18.50
N ARG A 67 14.37 -11.39 18.93
CA ARG A 67 14.05 -11.24 20.36
C ARG A 67 13.61 -12.55 21.00
N TRP A 68 12.73 -13.32 20.35
CA TRP A 68 12.27 -14.62 20.87
C TRP A 68 13.40 -15.66 20.87
N ASN A 69 14.27 -15.61 19.86
CA ASN A 69 15.44 -16.47 19.79
C ASN A 69 16.39 -16.18 20.94
N ALA A 70 16.64 -14.90 21.23
CA ALA A 70 17.51 -14.47 22.33
C ALA A 70 16.89 -14.72 23.72
N SER A 71 15.56 -14.60 23.87
CA SER A 71 14.91 -14.69 25.18
C SER A 71 14.51 -16.09 25.62
N ALA A 72 14.10 -16.96 24.69
CA ALA A 72 13.47 -18.23 25.03
C ALA A 72 13.96 -19.43 24.21
N LEU A 73 14.23 -19.26 22.91
CA LEU A 73 14.45 -20.40 22.02
C LEU A 73 15.92 -20.82 21.93
N ALA A 74 16.87 -19.88 22.08
CA ALA A 74 18.32 -20.11 22.00
C ALA A 74 18.77 -20.95 20.78
N LEU A 75 18.06 -20.83 19.66
CA LEU A 75 18.31 -21.61 18.45
C LEU A 75 19.55 -21.05 17.75
N ASN A 76 20.43 -21.97 17.35
CA ASN A 76 21.53 -21.70 16.44
C ASN A 76 21.21 -22.28 15.08
N ALA A 77 21.76 -21.67 14.02
CA ALA A 77 21.64 -22.23 12.68
C ALA A 77 22.24 -23.66 12.66
N PRO A 78 21.56 -24.63 12.02
CA PRO A 78 22.06 -25.99 11.91
C PRO A 78 23.41 -25.99 11.17
N LYS A 79 24.35 -26.81 11.65
CA LYS A 79 25.65 -26.96 10.99
C LYS A 79 25.46 -27.73 9.68
N ALA A 80 26.29 -27.47 8.67
CA ALA A 80 26.20 -28.14 7.36
C ALA A 80 26.17 -29.68 7.48
N GLY A 81 26.95 -30.27 8.40
CA GLY A 81 26.94 -31.72 8.65
C GLY A 81 25.69 -32.27 9.38
N GLN A 82 24.76 -31.41 9.79
CA GLN A 82 23.45 -31.80 10.36
C GLN A 82 22.32 -31.75 9.33
N ILE A 83 22.59 -31.21 8.13
CA ILE A 83 21.65 -31.18 7.01
C ILE A 83 22.00 -32.34 6.09
N LEU A 84 21.00 -33.16 5.76
CA LEU A 84 21.15 -34.23 4.79
C LEU A 84 21.08 -33.65 3.38
N GLU A 85 22.05 -33.98 2.53
CA GLU A 85 22.14 -33.41 1.18
C GLU A 85 21.27 -34.15 0.16
N SER A 86 20.83 -35.37 0.47
CA SER A 86 20.00 -36.16 -0.45
C SER A 86 18.99 -37.07 0.27
N GLU A 87 17.90 -37.39 -0.43
CA GLU A 87 16.88 -38.34 0.02
C GLU A 87 17.47 -39.75 0.23
N VAL A 88 18.51 -40.13 -0.51
CA VAL A 88 19.23 -41.41 -0.32
C VAL A 88 19.94 -41.43 1.03
N GLN A 89 20.53 -40.32 1.44
CA GLN A 89 21.18 -40.16 2.74
C GLN A 89 20.14 -40.25 3.87
N LEU A 90 18.94 -39.71 3.65
CA LEU A 90 17.81 -39.86 4.58
C LEU A 90 17.34 -41.32 4.67
N ALA A 91 17.21 -42.01 3.53
CA ALA A 91 16.82 -43.42 3.50
C ALA A 91 17.82 -44.32 4.25
N SER A 92 19.11 -43.96 4.26
CA SER A 92 20.13 -44.68 5.02
C SER A 92 19.97 -44.57 6.54
N LEU A 93 19.26 -43.54 7.03
CA LEU A 93 18.94 -43.36 8.45
C LEU A 93 17.67 -44.12 8.88
N VAL A 94 16.87 -44.60 7.93
CA VAL A 94 15.68 -45.41 8.22
C VAL A 94 16.15 -46.82 8.58
N ARG A 95 16.07 -47.17 9.88
CA ARG A 95 16.34 -48.54 10.32
C ARG A 95 15.23 -49.46 9.76
N PRO A 96 15.56 -50.61 9.14
CA PRO A 96 14.55 -51.58 8.74
C PRO A 96 13.72 -51.98 9.96
N HIS A 97 12.39 -51.92 9.82
CA HIS A 97 11.43 -52.26 10.87
C HIS A 97 11.72 -53.68 11.38
N GLN A 98 12.18 -53.81 12.62
CA GLN A 98 12.23 -55.11 13.30
C GLN A 98 10.83 -55.35 13.88
N PRO A 99 10.14 -56.44 13.51
CA PRO A 99 8.76 -56.70 13.96
C PRO A 99 8.62 -56.85 15.48
N ASP A 100 9.71 -57.08 16.23
CA ASP A 100 9.75 -57.17 17.70
C ASP A 100 10.41 -55.97 18.41
N ALA A 101 10.75 -54.90 17.68
CA ALA A 101 11.33 -53.70 18.31
C ALA A 101 10.25 -52.88 19.00
N LEU A 102 10.26 -52.86 20.34
CA LEU A 102 9.49 -51.94 21.17
C LEU A 102 9.58 -50.50 20.63
N PRO A 103 8.49 -49.71 20.66
CA PRO A 103 8.45 -48.39 20.06
C PRO A 103 9.61 -47.56 20.59
N ALA A 104 10.50 -47.16 19.67
CA ALA A 104 11.64 -46.33 20.02
C ALA A 104 11.11 -45.02 20.58
N ASP A 105 11.41 -44.79 21.85
CA ASP A 105 11.09 -43.57 22.58
C ASP A 105 11.51 -42.36 21.75
N VAL A 106 10.60 -41.40 21.53
CA VAL A 106 10.88 -40.22 20.72
C VAL A 106 11.92 -39.38 21.45
N ARG A 107 13.19 -39.57 21.11
CA ARG A 107 14.29 -38.79 21.67
C ARG A 107 14.38 -37.45 20.95
N LEU A 108 13.91 -36.40 21.61
CA LEU A 108 14.23 -35.02 21.25
C LEU A 108 15.76 -34.87 21.24
N ALA A 109 16.33 -34.37 20.14
CA ALA A 109 17.74 -34.03 20.04
C ALA A 109 18.04 -32.81 20.91
N ASN A 110 18.23 -33.04 22.22
CA ASN A 110 18.76 -32.03 23.11
C ASN A 110 20.29 -32.09 23.03
N VAL A 111 20.92 -31.05 22.48
CA VAL A 111 22.37 -30.90 22.57
C VAL A 111 22.67 -30.34 23.96
N GLU A 112 23.17 -31.18 24.85
CA GLU A 112 23.72 -30.75 26.13
C GLU A 112 25.13 -30.18 25.86
N LEU A 113 25.22 -28.85 25.73
CA LEU A 113 26.52 -28.19 25.65
C LEU A 113 27.21 -28.33 27.02
N PRO A 114 28.51 -28.64 27.07
CA PRO A 114 29.30 -28.50 28.29
C PRO A 114 29.07 -27.09 28.85
N ALA A 115 28.67 -27.00 30.12
CA ALA A 115 28.50 -25.71 30.78
C ALA A 115 29.78 -24.89 30.57
N PRO A 116 29.72 -23.72 29.89
CA PRO A 116 30.89 -22.91 29.72
C PRO A 116 31.33 -22.49 31.13
N ALA A 117 32.60 -22.75 31.45
CA ALA A 117 33.24 -22.10 32.59
C ALA A 117 32.92 -20.59 32.50
N PRO A 118 32.71 -19.89 33.63
CA PRO A 118 32.30 -18.50 33.64
C PRO A 118 33.44 -17.61 33.12
N ALA A 119 33.62 -17.59 31.80
CA ALA A 119 34.25 -16.50 31.11
C ALA A 119 33.21 -15.37 31.06
N PRO A 120 33.60 -14.10 31.24
CA PRO A 120 32.71 -12.97 31.07
C PRO A 120 32.00 -13.12 29.73
N ARG A 121 30.67 -13.28 29.75
CA ARG A 121 29.85 -13.12 28.56
C ARG A 121 29.95 -11.65 28.17
N GLU A 122 30.90 -11.32 27.31
CA GLU A 122 30.72 -10.19 26.43
C GLU A 122 29.51 -10.53 25.58
N VAL A 123 28.37 -9.99 25.99
CA VAL A 123 27.23 -9.79 25.12
C VAL A 123 27.75 -8.90 24.01
N GLN A 124 28.22 -9.49 22.91
CA GLN A 124 28.29 -8.79 21.65
C GLN A 124 26.85 -8.54 21.23
N VAL A 125 26.28 -7.48 21.80
CA VAL A 125 25.21 -6.75 21.16
C VAL A 125 25.75 -6.43 19.77
N ALA A 126 25.19 -7.06 18.75
CA ALA A 126 25.31 -6.50 17.42
C ALA A 126 24.74 -5.08 17.53
N SER A 127 25.64 -4.10 17.60
CA SER A 127 25.26 -2.70 17.51
C SER A 127 24.65 -2.56 16.14
N LEU A 128 23.32 -2.58 16.09
CA LEU A 128 22.60 -2.11 14.94
C LEU A 128 22.96 -0.64 14.86
N GLU A 129 23.91 -0.30 13.99
CA GLU A 129 24.02 1.03 13.44
C GLU A 129 22.60 1.43 13.08
N GLN A 130 22.09 2.41 13.82
CA GLN A 130 20.69 2.76 13.88
C GLN A 130 20.20 2.93 12.45
N ALA A 131 19.48 1.93 11.93
CA ALA A 131 19.05 1.92 10.54
C ALA A 131 18.30 3.22 10.32
N ALA A 132 18.86 4.05 9.43
CA ALA A 132 18.40 5.40 9.18
C ALA A 132 16.88 5.39 9.04
N LYS A 133 16.22 6.26 9.82
CA LYS A 133 14.78 6.48 9.84
C LYS A 133 14.25 6.28 8.41
N PRO A 134 13.40 5.27 8.15
CA PRO A 134 13.02 4.92 6.78
C PRO A 134 12.50 6.18 6.12
N ARG A 135 13.20 6.62 5.07
CA ARG A 135 12.77 7.75 4.27
C ARG A 135 11.48 7.27 3.61
N LEU A 136 10.35 7.67 4.19
CA LEU A 136 9.02 7.45 3.62
C LEU A 136 9.13 7.82 2.15
N PRO A 137 8.65 6.97 1.22
CA PRO A 137 8.63 7.34 -0.18
C PRO A 137 7.95 8.69 -0.26
N VAL A 138 8.64 9.68 -0.84
CA VAL A 138 8.03 10.97 -1.14
C VAL A 138 6.82 10.62 -2.00
N LEU A 139 5.63 10.73 -1.41
CA LEU A 139 4.39 10.58 -2.12
C LEU A 139 4.49 11.64 -3.20
N ARG A 140 4.71 11.23 -4.46
CA ARG A 140 4.70 12.16 -5.58
C ARG A 140 3.28 12.69 -5.59
N GLU A 141 3.09 13.89 -5.05
CA GLU A 141 1.81 14.59 -5.12
C GLU A 141 1.42 14.58 -6.58
N ARG A 142 0.33 13.86 -6.85
CA ARG A 142 -0.27 13.89 -8.16
C ARG A 142 -0.70 15.34 -8.35
N PRO A 143 -0.32 16.01 -9.45
CA PRO A 143 -0.76 17.37 -9.67
C PRO A 143 -2.28 17.38 -9.66
N ASP A 144 -2.84 17.95 -8.60
CA ASP A 144 -4.27 18.13 -8.45
C ASP A 144 -4.68 19.08 -9.58
N THR A 145 -5.19 18.51 -10.67
CA THR A 145 -5.61 19.25 -11.87
C THR A 145 -7.12 19.50 -11.83
N GLY A 146 -7.68 19.54 -10.62
CA GLY A 146 -9.11 19.75 -10.38
C GLY A 146 -9.47 21.23 -10.18
N LEU A 147 -10.76 21.52 -10.31
CA LEU A 147 -11.42 22.81 -10.09
C LEU A 147 -11.25 23.43 -8.68
N PHE A 148 -10.54 22.77 -7.78
CA PHE A 148 -10.22 23.24 -6.43
C PHE A 148 -8.76 23.00 -6.06
N SER A 149 -7.88 22.89 -7.07
CA SER A 149 -6.45 22.78 -6.84
C SER A 149 -5.89 24.07 -6.26
N ALA A 150 -4.83 23.94 -5.45
CA ALA A 150 -4.15 25.09 -4.88
C ALA A 150 -3.68 26.08 -5.96
N SER A 151 -3.27 25.58 -7.13
CA SER A 151 -2.89 26.42 -8.28
C SER A 151 -4.07 27.16 -8.90
N PHE A 152 -5.24 26.51 -9.02
CA PHE A 152 -6.45 27.14 -9.57
C PHE A 152 -7.04 28.19 -8.62
N VAL A 153 -7.03 27.92 -7.31
CA VAL A 153 -7.47 28.90 -6.31
C VAL A 153 -6.54 30.11 -6.30
N ALA A 154 -5.23 29.90 -6.37
CA ALA A 154 -4.26 30.98 -6.47
C ALA A 154 -4.44 31.83 -7.75
N GLU A 155 -4.83 31.21 -8.86
CA GLU A 155 -5.12 31.92 -10.12
C GLU A 155 -6.38 32.80 -10.00
N ILE A 156 -7.43 32.32 -9.33
CA ILE A 156 -8.65 33.11 -9.06
C ILE A 156 -8.35 34.27 -8.12
N ASP A 157 -7.62 34.04 -7.03
CA ASP A 157 -7.27 35.09 -6.07
C ASP A 157 -6.41 36.17 -6.72
N ALA A 158 -5.46 35.78 -7.57
CA ALA A 158 -4.64 36.73 -8.34
C ALA A 158 -5.48 37.57 -9.32
N ALA A 159 -6.46 36.96 -9.99
CA ALA A 159 -7.38 37.67 -10.87
C ALA A 159 -8.28 38.65 -10.09
N ALA A 160 -8.75 38.28 -8.91
CA ALA A 160 -9.55 39.14 -8.05
C ALA A 160 -8.76 40.34 -7.51
N ASP A 161 -7.48 40.16 -7.20
CA ASP A 161 -6.60 41.25 -6.73
C ASP A 161 -6.24 42.24 -7.84
N ASP A 162 -6.06 41.77 -9.09
CA ASP A 162 -5.87 42.65 -10.25
C ASP A 162 -7.12 43.50 -10.54
N GLU A 163 -8.31 42.90 -10.41
CA GLU A 163 -9.58 43.62 -10.56
C GLU A 163 -9.72 44.70 -9.47
N ARG A 164 -9.40 44.40 -8.21
CA ARG A 164 -9.41 45.37 -7.11
C ARG A 164 -8.41 46.51 -7.32
N ALA A 165 -7.21 46.20 -7.83
CA ALA A 165 -6.19 47.20 -8.15
C ALA A 165 -6.64 48.13 -9.30
N SER A 166 -7.35 47.58 -10.29
CA SER A 166 -7.89 48.35 -11.42
C SER A 166 -8.99 49.33 -10.98
N LEU A 167 -9.90 48.89 -10.11
CA LEU A 167 -10.98 49.73 -9.57
C LEU A 167 -10.44 50.86 -8.68
N THR A 168 -9.40 50.58 -7.91
CA THR A 168 -8.72 51.60 -7.08
C THR A 168 -8.04 52.67 -7.94
N ARG A 169 -7.47 52.28 -9.09
CA ARG A 169 -6.82 53.21 -10.04
C ARG A 169 -7.84 54.09 -10.81
N VAL A 170 -9.05 53.58 -11.03
CA VAL A 170 -10.16 54.33 -11.65
C VAL A 170 -10.77 55.35 -10.67
N SER A 171 -10.78 55.06 -9.37
CA SER A 171 -11.33 55.95 -8.33
C SER A 171 -10.44 57.16 -7.97
N LEU A 172 -9.20 57.22 -8.47
CA LEU A 172 -8.22 58.29 -8.18
C LEU A 172 -8.03 59.27 -9.36
N ARG A 173 -8.94 59.24 -10.35
CA ARG A 173 -8.94 60.12 -11.51
C ARG A 173 -10.24 60.90 -11.59
#